data_AF-A0A804QN31-F1
#
_entry.id   AF-A0A804QN31-F1
#
_cell.length_a   1.000
_cell.length_b   1.000
_cell.length_c   1.000
_cell.angle_alpha   90.00
_cell.angle_beta   90.00
_cell.angle_gamma   90.00
#
_symmetry.space_group_name_H-M   'P 1'
#
loop_
_entity.id
_entity.type
_entity.pdbx_description
1 polymer ?
#
loop_
_entity_poly.entity_id
_entity_poly.type
_entity_poly.pdbx_seq_one_letter_code
_entity_poly.pdbx_strand_id
1 'polypeptide(L)'
;MDLAADLPPTRGRGGPGAGPVALASALLRRENHRRRALACGAVLASALLLVATPRFRHTPALHLFADMRNLLGVPNTLNVLTAYPLLLAGVPGLVLCLCGSGCFGVSLRWEASGWFLFYAGNVAAAFGSAYYHLKPDDDRLIWDRLPMMISSSSLLSILVIERVDERVGLSCLVSLLSLILVSSACER
;
A
#
# COMPACT_ATOMS: atom_id res chain seq x y z
N MET A 1 -56.62 -4.54 67.02
CA MET A 1 -55.99 -3.21 67.03
C MET A 1 -54.49 -3.46 66.96
N ASP A 2 -53.91 -3.33 65.78
CA ASP A 2 -52.73 -2.48 65.60
C ASP A 2 -52.48 -2.26 64.12
N LEU A 3 -52.15 -1.01 63.84
CA LEU A 3 -52.18 -0.29 62.59
C LEU A 3 -50.73 0.00 62.17
N ALA A 4 -50.52 0.13 60.86
CA ALA A 4 -49.35 0.72 60.19
C ALA A 4 -48.07 -0.13 60.11
N ALA A 5 -47.64 -0.48 58.89
CA ALA A 5 -46.90 0.44 58.03
C ALA A 5 -46.45 -0.30 56.74
N ASP A 6 -47.10 0.03 55.62
CA ASP A 6 -46.56 -0.18 54.28
C ASP A 6 -45.30 0.70 54.11
N LEU A 7 -44.14 0.08 53.92
CA LEU A 7 -42.94 0.75 53.41
C LEU A 7 -42.69 0.25 51.98
N PRO A 8 -42.60 1.14 50.97
CA PRO A 8 -42.32 0.71 49.61
C PRO A 8 -40.88 0.24 49.48
N PRO A 9 -40.58 -0.75 48.62
CA PRO A 9 -39.20 -1.08 48.30
C PRO A 9 -38.58 0.14 47.60
N THR A 10 -37.56 0.70 48.24
CA THR A 10 -36.70 1.73 47.68
C THR A 10 -36.16 1.20 46.36
N ARG A 11 -36.59 1.84 45.27
CA ARG A 11 -36.13 1.58 43.92
C ARG A 11 -34.71 2.12 43.79
N GLY A 12 -33.75 1.43 44.40
CA GLY A 12 -32.32 1.63 44.22
C GLY A 12 -31.89 1.12 42.85
N ARG A 13 -32.44 1.70 41.78
CA ARG A 13 -31.92 1.50 40.43
C ARG A 13 -30.73 2.44 40.26
N GLY A 14 -29.65 2.13 40.98
CA GLY A 14 -28.32 2.61 40.64
C GLY A 14 -27.92 2.00 39.31
N GLY A 15 -28.43 2.56 38.22
CA GLY A 15 -27.90 2.26 36.90
C GLY A 15 -26.41 2.61 36.91
N PRO A 16 -25.53 1.78 36.36
CA PRO A 16 -24.10 2.08 36.33
C PRO A 16 -23.92 3.36 35.51
N GLY A 17 -23.69 4.47 36.19
CA GLY A 17 -23.26 5.70 35.55
C GLY A 17 -22.03 5.34 34.74
N ALA A 18 -22.11 5.50 33.41
CA ALA A 18 -20.99 5.26 32.53
C ALA A 18 -19.83 6.13 33.01
N GLY A 19 -18.87 5.52 33.72
CA GLY A 19 -17.77 6.25 34.33
C GLY A 19 -16.96 7.02 33.27
N PRO A 20 -16.17 8.01 33.69
CA PRO A 20 -15.37 8.84 32.78
C PRO A 20 -14.49 8.02 31.81
N VAL A 21 -14.03 6.83 32.25
CA VAL A 21 -13.29 5.87 31.42
C VAL A 21 -14.15 5.25 30.31
N ALA A 22 -15.40 4.88 30.61
CA ALA A 22 -16.33 4.33 29.62
C ALA A 22 -16.66 5.39 28.56
N LEU A 23 -16.89 6.64 28.98
CA LEU A 23 -17.11 7.78 28.09
C LEU A 23 -15.88 8.07 27.21
N ALA A 24 -14.68 8.14 27.78
CA ALA A 24 -13.45 8.36 27.03
C ALA A 24 -13.19 7.26 25.98
N SER A 25 -13.41 6.00 26.35
CA SER A 25 -13.28 4.86 25.42
C SER A 25 -14.30 4.92 24.27
N ALA A 26 -15.52 5.41 24.51
CA ALA A 26 -16.53 5.60 23.48
C ALA A 26 -16.16 6.73 22.51
N LEU A 27 -15.60 7.84 23.01
CA LEU A 27 -15.13 8.95 22.19
C LEU A 27 -13.95 8.54 21.28
N LEU A 28 -12.96 7.82 21.83
CA LEU A 28 -11.83 7.30 21.04
C LEU A 28 -12.28 6.31 19.97
N ARG A 29 -13.21 5.40 20.29
CA ARG A 29 -13.81 4.51 19.29
C ARG A 29 -14.49 5.30 18.17
N ARG A 30 -15.31 6.30 18.52
CA ARG A 30 -16.00 7.15 17.54
C ARG A 30 -15.03 7.90 16.63
N GLU A 31 -13.96 8.46 17.18
CA GLU A 31 -12.93 9.15 16.39
C GLU A 31 -12.20 8.18 15.45
N ASN A 32 -11.83 6.99 15.93
CA ASN A 32 -11.21 5.96 15.09
C ASN A 32 -12.13 5.48 13.97
N HIS A 33 -13.43 5.29 14.25
CA HIS A 33 -14.43 4.99 13.22
C HIS A 33 -14.53 6.09 12.18
N ARG A 34 -14.53 7.37 12.61
CA ARG A 34 -14.54 8.52 11.69
C ARG A 34 -13.30 8.55 10.81
N ARG A 35 -12.11 8.39 11.38
CA ARG A 35 -10.84 8.35 10.63
C ARG A 35 -10.81 7.23 9.60
N ARG A 36 -11.26 6.03 9.97
CA ARG A 36 -11.38 4.89 9.05
C ARG A 36 -12.39 5.17 7.95
N ALA A 37 -13.56 5.72 8.28
CA ALA A 37 -14.57 6.07 7.28
C ALA A 37 -14.05 7.12 6.29
N LEU A 38 -13.31 8.14 6.76
CA LEU A 38 -12.67 9.13 5.91
C LEU A 38 -11.60 8.51 5.01
N ALA A 39 -10.75 7.61 5.54
CA ALA A 39 -9.75 6.91 4.75
C ALA A 39 -10.39 6.03 3.66
N CYS A 40 -11.41 5.24 4.02
CA CYS A 40 -12.16 4.44 3.05
C CYS A 40 -12.85 5.33 2.01
N GLY A 41 -13.46 6.44 2.44
CA GLY A 41 -14.08 7.42 1.56
C GLY A 41 -13.08 8.04 0.59
N ALA A 42 -11.86 8.35 1.05
CA ALA A 42 -10.80 8.88 0.21
C ALA A 42 -10.32 7.85 -0.83
N VAL A 43 -10.10 6.59 -0.42
CA VAL A 43 -9.70 5.51 -1.35
C VAL A 43 -10.78 5.27 -2.40
N LEU A 44 -12.05 5.21 -1.99
CA LEU A 44 -13.18 5.06 -2.91
C LEU A 44 -13.30 6.25 -3.85
N ALA A 45 -13.18 7.48 -3.34
CA ALA A 45 -13.18 8.68 -4.18
C ALA A 45 -12.04 8.68 -5.19
N SER A 46 -10.82 8.30 -4.78
CA SER A 46 -9.68 8.14 -5.68
C SER A 46 -9.94 7.09 -6.76
N ALA A 47 -10.48 5.93 -6.39
CA ALA A 47 -10.84 4.88 -7.36
C ALA A 47 -11.93 5.35 -8.35
N LEU A 48 -12.96 6.05 -7.86
CA LEU A 48 -14.01 6.63 -8.71
C LEU A 48 -13.45 7.68 -9.66
N LEU A 49 -12.54 8.54 -9.19
CA LEU A 49 -11.85 9.51 -10.04
C LEU A 49 -11.01 8.83 -11.12
N LEU A 50 -10.28 7.76 -10.80
CA LEU A 50 -9.51 6.98 -11.77
C LEU A 50 -10.42 6.38 -12.85
N VAL A 51 -11.60 5.91 -12.48
CA VAL A 51 -12.57 5.33 -13.44
C VAL A 51 -13.28 6.41 -14.27
N ALA A 52 -13.59 7.56 -13.65
CA ALA A 52 -14.34 8.64 -14.30
C ALA A 52 -13.48 9.52 -15.20
N THR A 53 -12.17 9.58 -14.96
CA THR A 53 -11.26 10.36 -15.80
C THR A 53 -11.06 9.67 -17.16
N PRO A 54 -11.09 10.43 -18.27
CA PRO A 54 -10.89 9.87 -19.59
C PRO A 54 -9.48 9.27 -19.68
N ARG A 55 -9.41 8.07 -20.29
CA ARG A 55 -8.15 7.36 -20.49
C ARG A 55 -7.17 8.26 -21.24
N PHE A 56 -6.00 8.48 -20.65
CA PHE A 56 -4.91 9.14 -21.35
C PHE A 56 -4.46 8.25 -22.50
N ARG A 57 -4.69 8.70 -23.74
CA ARG A 57 -4.11 8.03 -24.90
C ARG A 57 -2.62 8.29 -24.91
N HIS A 58 -1.82 7.23 -24.88
CA HIS A 58 -0.39 7.32 -25.03
C HIS A 58 -0.10 7.91 -26.42
N THR A 59 0.77 8.91 -26.46
CA THR A 59 1.25 9.46 -27.73
C THR A 59 2.47 8.67 -28.17
N PRO A 60 2.68 8.43 -29.47
CA PRO A 60 3.84 7.67 -29.95
C PRO A 60 5.20 8.26 -29.52
N ALA A 61 5.23 9.56 -29.21
CA ALA A 61 6.41 10.25 -28.69
C ALA A 61 6.87 9.75 -27.31
N LEU A 62 6.01 9.09 -26.53
CA LEU A 62 6.34 8.52 -25.22
C LEU A 62 7.47 7.48 -25.29
N HIS A 63 7.60 6.82 -26.43
CA HIS A 63 8.58 5.76 -26.66
C HIS A 63 9.90 6.27 -27.27
N LEU A 64 10.02 7.57 -27.52
CA LEU A 64 11.24 8.18 -28.06
C LEU A 64 12.18 8.56 -26.92
N PHE A 65 13.23 7.77 -26.73
CA PHE A 65 14.23 8.03 -25.71
C PHE A 65 15.35 8.95 -26.22
N ALA A 66 15.99 9.65 -25.28
CA ALA A 66 17.21 10.41 -25.58
C ALA A 66 18.36 9.48 -26.00
N ASP A 67 18.43 8.27 -25.42
CA ASP A 67 19.37 7.24 -25.83
C ASP A 67 18.73 6.28 -26.84
N MET A 68 19.13 6.43 -28.10
CA MET A 68 18.75 5.56 -29.23
C MET A 68 19.95 4.72 -29.73
N ARG A 69 21.04 4.66 -28.96
CA ARG A 69 22.23 3.90 -29.34
C ARG A 69 21.95 2.40 -29.29
N ASN A 70 22.61 1.67 -30.18
CA ASN A 70 22.66 0.22 -30.16
C ASN A 70 24.11 -0.23 -29.93
N LEU A 71 24.44 -0.55 -28.68
CA LEU A 71 25.74 -1.08 -28.31
C LEU A 71 25.60 -2.59 -28.12
N LEU A 72 26.51 -3.36 -28.73
CA LEU A 72 26.58 -4.82 -28.60
C LEU A 72 25.27 -5.56 -28.97
N GLY A 73 24.46 -4.98 -29.86
CA GLY A 73 23.18 -5.55 -30.29
C GLY A 73 21.99 -5.24 -29.38
N VAL A 74 22.18 -4.44 -28.33
CA VAL A 74 21.13 -4.02 -27.40
C VAL A 74 20.66 -2.60 -27.76
N PRO A 75 19.43 -2.40 -28.28
CA PRO A 75 18.89 -1.05 -28.53
C PRO A 75 18.65 -0.30 -27.21
N ASN A 76 18.68 1.03 -27.25
CA ASN A 76 18.43 1.89 -26.09
C ASN A 76 19.32 1.51 -24.89
N THR A 77 20.58 1.16 -25.17
CA THR A 77 21.45 0.42 -24.26
C THR A 77 21.55 1.07 -22.88
N LEU A 78 21.75 2.38 -22.80
CA LEU A 78 21.89 3.05 -21.51
C LEU A 78 20.59 3.00 -20.72
N ASN A 79 19.42 3.11 -21.36
CA ASN A 79 18.14 2.98 -20.66
C ASN A 79 17.97 1.57 -20.07
N VAL A 80 18.35 0.53 -20.82
CA VAL A 80 18.35 -0.86 -20.33
C VAL A 80 19.34 -1.04 -19.17
N LEU A 81 20.54 -0.46 -19.28
CA LEU A 81 21.57 -0.56 -18.25
C LEU A 81 21.20 0.18 -16.96
N THR A 82 20.46 1.29 -17.04
CA THR A 82 20.02 2.03 -15.86
C THR A 82 19.03 1.26 -14.97
N ALA A 83 18.50 0.12 -15.43
CA ALA A 83 17.69 -0.78 -14.62
C ALA A 83 18.51 -1.69 -13.68
N TYR A 84 19.81 -1.90 -13.96
CA TYR A 84 20.67 -2.80 -13.19
C TYR A 84 20.84 -2.42 -11.71
N PRO A 85 20.94 -1.13 -11.32
CA PRO A 85 20.98 -0.76 -9.90
C PRO A 85 19.80 -1.28 -9.08
N LEU A 86 18.59 -1.32 -9.68
CA LEU A 86 17.41 -1.90 -9.02
C LEU A 86 17.57 -3.40 -8.79
N LEU A 87 18.18 -4.11 -9.75
CA LEU A 87 18.48 -5.54 -9.61
C LEU A 87 19.56 -5.78 -8.54
N LEU A 88 20.61 -4.97 -8.53
CA LEU A 88 21.72 -5.07 -7.56
C LEU A 88 21.26 -4.82 -6.12
N ALA A 89 20.31 -3.90 -5.91
CA ALA A 89 19.71 -3.68 -4.59
C ALA A 89 18.61 -4.71 -4.28
N GLY A 90 17.82 -5.08 -5.30
CA GLY A 90 16.65 -5.95 -5.18
C GLY A 90 17.00 -7.39 -4.84
N VAL A 91 17.95 -8.01 -5.55
CA VAL A 91 18.26 -9.43 -5.40
C VAL A 91 18.80 -9.75 -3.99
N PRO A 92 19.82 -9.05 -3.45
CA PRO A 92 20.31 -9.34 -2.10
C PRO A 92 19.22 -9.14 -1.04
N GLY A 93 18.44 -8.06 -1.14
CA GLY A 93 17.34 -7.81 -0.21
C GLY A 93 16.27 -8.91 -0.26
N LEU A 94 15.90 -9.35 -1.47
CA LEU A 94 14.94 -10.43 -1.65
C LEU A 94 15.45 -11.76 -1.11
N VAL A 95 16.72 -12.09 -1.36
CA VAL A 95 17.37 -13.30 -0.80
C VAL A 95 17.36 -13.25 0.73
N LEU A 96 17.74 -12.12 1.32
CA LEU A 96 17.72 -11.95 2.77
C LEU A 96 16.30 -12.09 3.35
N CYS A 97 15.26 -11.59 2.66
CA CYS A 97 13.86 -11.81 3.06
C CYS A 97 13.48 -13.30 3.02
N LEU A 98 13.95 -14.05 2.01
CA LEU A 98 13.66 -15.48 1.84
C LEU A 98 14.44 -16.37 2.82
N CYS A 99 15.64 -15.95 3.22
CA CYS A 99 16.45 -16.63 4.23
C CYS A 99 15.88 -16.51 5.66
N GLY A 100 14.85 -15.68 5.87
CA GLY A 100 14.05 -15.60 7.09
C GLY A 100 14.37 -14.43 8.01
N SER A 101 13.48 -14.18 8.97
CA SER A 101 13.46 -13.00 9.85
C SER A 101 14.70 -12.81 10.74
N GLY A 102 15.56 -13.82 10.88
CA GLY A 102 16.77 -13.74 11.70
C GLY A 102 17.84 -12.77 11.17
N CYS A 103 17.78 -12.39 9.88
CA CYS A 103 18.78 -11.51 9.27
C CYS A 103 18.47 -10.01 9.41
N PHE A 104 17.20 -9.62 9.57
CA PHE A 104 16.79 -8.21 9.54
C PHE A 104 16.26 -7.65 10.88
N GLY A 105 16.10 -8.49 11.91
CA GLY A 105 15.49 -8.05 13.17
C GLY A 105 14.02 -7.62 13.02
N VAL A 106 13.38 -7.97 11.89
CA VAL A 106 11.98 -7.66 11.61
C VAL A 106 11.10 -8.53 12.48
N SER A 107 10.34 -7.87 13.36
CA SER A 107 9.52 -8.54 14.38
C SER A 107 8.05 -8.64 13.98
N LEU A 108 7.59 -7.78 13.08
CA LEU A 108 6.20 -7.76 12.61
C LEU A 108 6.05 -8.55 11.30
N ARG A 109 5.00 -9.38 11.23
CA ARG A 109 4.74 -10.22 10.05
C ARG A 109 4.50 -9.38 8.81
N TRP A 110 3.74 -8.30 8.93
CA TRP A 110 3.36 -7.48 7.78
C TRP A 110 4.49 -6.57 7.31
N GLU A 111 5.42 -6.23 8.20
CA GLU A 111 6.67 -5.55 7.86
C GLU A 111 7.54 -6.44 6.96
N ALA A 112 7.71 -7.73 7.32
CA ALA A 112 8.45 -8.70 6.50
C ALA A 112 7.83 -8.88 5.11
N SER A 113 6.50 -9.00 5.03
CA SER A 113 5.79 -9.05 3.74
C SER A 113 5.97 -7.78 2.92
N GLY A 114 5.99 -6.60 3.57
CA GLY A 114 6.27 -5.32 2.92
C GLY A 114 7.66 -5.29 2.31
N TRP A 115 8.69 -5.67 3.07
CA TRP A 115 10.07 -5.74 2.58
C TRP A 115 10.21 -6.72 1.42
N PHE A 116 9.58 -7.89 1.51
CA PHE A 116 9.53 -8.85 0.41
C PHE A 116 8.94 -8.23 -0.87
N LEU A 117 7.77 -7.58 -0.77
CA LEU A 117 7.13 -6.93 -1.93
C LEU A 117 7.95 -5.77 -2.50
N PHE A 118 8.66 -5.03 -1.64
CA PHE A 118 9.58 -3.96 -2.08
C PHE A 118 10.73 -4.53 -2.92
N TYR A 119 11.46 -5.51 -2.40
CA TYR A 119 12.60 -6.09 -3.11
C TYR A 119 12.16 -6.91 -4.34
N ALA A 120 11.08 -7.68 -4.24
CA ALA A 120 10.50 -8.38 -5.39
C ALA A 120 10.05 -7.39 -6.47
N GLY A 121 9.43 -6.27 -6.07
CA GLY A 121 9.04 -5.19 -6.96
C GLY A 121 10.24 -4.54 -7.66
N ASN A 122 11.36 -4.31 -6.96
CA ASN A 122 12.59 -3.78 -7.57
C ASN A 122 13.21 -4.75 -8.58
N VAL A 123 13.26 -6.05 -8.26
CA VAL A 123 13.74 -7.08 -9.19
C VAL A 123 12.84 -7.15 -10.43
N ALA A 124 11.52 -7.21 -10.23
CA ALA A 124 10.56 -7.22 -11.31
C ALA A 124 10.59 -5.92 -12.14
N ALA A 125 10.81 -4.76 -11.52
CA ALA A 125 10.98 -3.48 -12.20
C ALA A 125 12.23 -3.50 -13.08
N ALA A 126 13.35 -4.07 -12.60
CA ALA A 126 14.55 -4.17 -13.42
C ALA A 126 14.32 -4.96 -14.71
N PHE A 127 13.66 -6.12 -14.60
CA PHE A 127 13.34 -6.95 -15.76
C PHE A 127 12.26 -6.33 -16.66
N GLY A 128 11.21 -5.77 -16.06
CA GLY A 128 10.14 -5.09 -16.78
C GLY A 128 10.63 -3.87 -17.55
N SER A 129 11.53 -3.10 -16.93
CA SER A 129 12.17 -1.95 -17.55
C SER A 129 13.05 -2.37 -18.73
N ALA A 130 13.89 -3.39 -18.56
CA ALA A 130 14.67 -3.92 -19.67
C ALA A 130 13.75 -4.42 -20.80
N TYR A 131 12.68 -5.15 -20.47
CA TYR A 131 11.72 -5.69 -21.44
C TYR A 131 11.02 -4.60 -22.26
N TYR A 132 10.65 -3.49 -21.62
CA TYR A 132 10.08 -2.31 -22.28
C TYR A 132 11.13 -1.58 -23.13
N HIS A 133 12.30 -1.25 -22.59
CA HIS A 133 13.30 -0.44 -23.30
C HIS A 133 13.96 -1.18 -24.48
N LEU A 134 13.99 -2.52 -24.47
CA LEU A 134 14.46 -3.31 -25.61
C LEU A 134 13.56 -3.15 -26.84
N LYS A 135 12.25 -3.00 -26.64
CA LYS A 135 11.28 -2.80 -27.72
C LYS A 135 10.10 -1.99 -27.19
N PRO A 136 10.19 -0.65 -27.20
CA PRO A 136 9.17 0.19 -26.57
C PRO A 136 7.81 0.04 -27.24
N ASP A 137 6.81 -0.30 -26.45
CA ASP A 137 5.40 -0.31 -26.84
C ASP A 137 4.50 -0.16 -25.61
N ASP A 138 3.25 0.25 -25.82
CA ASP A 138 2.26 0.47 -24.76
C ASP A 138 1.96 -0.81 -23.96
N ASP A 139 1.92 -1.98 -24.60
CA ASP A 139 1.65 -3.26 -23.94
C ASP A 139 2.79 -3.70 -23.02
N ARG A 140 4.02 -3.27 -23.30
CA ARG A 140 5.21 -3.53 -22.49
C ARG A 140 5.41 -2.55 -21.36
N LEU A 141 4.96 -1.31 -21.54
CA LEU A 141 5.11 -0.23 -20.57
C LEU A 141 4.50 -0.58 -19.21
N ILE A 142 3.40 -1.34 -19.18
CA ILE A 142 2.79 -1.80 -17.93
C ILE A 142 3.74 -2.68 -17.11
N TRP A 143 4.61 -3.46 -17.76
CA TRP A 143 5.57 -4.32 -17.08
C TRP A 143 6.72 -3.55 -16.45
N ASP A 144 7.03 -2.35 -16.94
CA ASP A 144 7.96 -1.41 -16.30
C ASP A 144 7.31 -0.69 -15.12
N ARG A 145 6.11 -0.13 -15.32
CA ARG A 145 5.43 0.72 -14.33
C ARG A 145 4.85 -0.04 -13.14
N LEU A 146 4.19 -1.17 -13.38
CA LEU A 146 3.44 -1.88 -12.35
C LEU A 146 4.36 -2.37 -11.22
N PRO A 147 5.52 -3.00 -11.48
CA PRO A 147 6.45 -3.38 -10.43
C PRO A 147 7.02 -2.19 -9.64
N MET A 148 7.30 -1.06 -10.31
CA MET A 148 7.78 0.15 -9.63
C MET A 148 6.73 0.73 -8.67
N MET A 149 5.46 0.74 -9.08
CA MET A 149 4.36 1.20 -8.23
C MET A 149 4.16 0.29 -7.01
N ILE A 150 4.23 -1.03 -7.20
CA ILE A 150 4.15 -2.00 -6.11
C ILE A 150 5.31 -1.80 -5.13
N SER A 151 6.54 -1.68 -5.64
CA SER A 151 7.73 -1.45 -4.82
C SER A 151 7.58 -0.20 -3.95
N SER A 152 7.28 0.94 -4.57
CA SER A 152 7.14 2.23 -3.87
C SER A 152 6.01 2.23 -2.85
N SER A 153 4.85 1.62 -3.19
CA SER A 153 3.71 1.51 -2.26
C SER A 153 4.01 0.61 -1.07
N SER A 154 4.77 -0.46 -1.32
CA SER A 154 5.22 -1.35 -0.25
C SER A 154 6.15 -0.62 0.71
N LEU A 155 7.13 0.13 0.19
CA LEU A 155 8.04 0.94 1.00
C LEU A 155 7.27 1.95 1.86
N LEU A 156 6.31 2.66 1.27
CA LEU A 156 5.47 3.60 2.02
C LEU A 156 4.69 2.90 3.14
N SER A 157 4.12 1.72 2.86
CA SER A 157 3.41 0.94 3.88
C SER A 157 4.31 0.52 5.02
N ILE A 158 5.53 0.03 4.73
CA ILE A 158 6.52 -0.37 5.76
C ILE A 158 6.81 0.80 6.68
N LEU A 159 7.06 2.00 6.13
CA LEU A 159 7.30 3.19 6.93
C LEU A 159 6.10 3.53 7.84
N VAL A 160 4.87 3.27 7.40
CA VAL A 160 3.67 3.43 8.25
C VAL A 160 3.60 2.35 9.33
N ILE A 161 3.96 1.10 9.01
CA ILE A 161 4.03 0.00 9.99
C ILE A 161 5.02 0.36 11.10
N GLU A 162 6.23 0.79 10.74
CA GLU A 162 7.31 1.09 11.69
C GLU A 162 7.05 2.34 12.53
N ARG A 163 6.42 3.38 11.95
CA ARG A 163 6.29 4.70 12.60
C ARG A 163 4.93 4.95 13.24
N VAL A 164 3.90 4.19 12.87
CA VAL A 164 2.53 4.45 13.32
C VAL A 164 1.94 3.22 14.01
N ASP A 165 1.62 2.18 13.23
CA ASP A 165 1.00 0.95 13.73
C ASP A 165 0.93 -0.10 12.60
N GLU A 166 1.09 -1.38 12.96
CA GLU A 166 1.06 -2.50 12.02
C GLU A 166 -0.26 -2.58 11.24
N ARG A 167 -1.41 -2.35 11.89
CA ARG A 167 -2.72 -2.46 11.23
C ARG A 167 -2.96 -1.29 10.28
N VAL A 168 -2.51 -0.10 10.66
CA VAL A 168 -2.62 1.10 9.80
C VAL A 168 -1.75 0.93 8.57
N GLY A 169 -0.52 0.43 8.75
CA GLY A 169 0.39 0.16 7.64
C GLY A 169 -0.12 -0.94 6.71
N LEU A 170 -0.68 -2.04 7.23
CA LEU A 170 -1.33 -3.07 6.41
C LEU A 170 -2.53 -2.51 5.63
N SER A 171 -3.38 -1.70 6.29
CA SER A 171 -4.49 -1.03 5.61
C SER A 171 -4.00 -0.11 4.50
N CYS A 172 -2.87 0.58 4.71
CA CYS A 172 -2.22 1.42 3.70
C CYS A 172 -1.75 0.57 2.51
N LEU A 173 -1.07 -0.56 2.76
CA LEU A 173 -0.62 -1.48 1.71
C LEU A 173 -1.78 -1.95 0.82
N VAL A 174 -2.82 -2.50 1.45
CA VAL A 174 -3.98 -3.04 0.72
C VAL A 174 -4.66 -1.93 -0.08
N SER A 175 -4.81 -0.73 0.48
CA SER A 175 -5.43 0.40 -0.22
C SER A 175 -4.62 0.79 -1.46
N LEU A 176 -3.30 0.94 -1.33
CA LEU A 176 -2.43 1.32 -2.45
C LEU A 176 -2.40 0.24 -3.53
N LEU A 177 -2.27 -1.03 -3.16
CA LEU A 177 -2.31 -2.13 -4.13
C LEU A 177 -3.66 -2.22 -4.86
N SER A 178 -4.77 -1.94 -4.16
CA SER A 178 -6.09 -1.89 -4.79
C SER A 178 -6.20 -0.74 -5.80
N LEU A 179 -5.66 0.44 -5.47
CA LEU A 179 -5.62 1.59 -6.37
C LEU A 179 -4.72 1.33 -7.59
N ILE A 180 -3.58 0.67 -7.40
CA ILE A 180 -2.70 0.25 -8.50
C ILE A 180 -3.45 -0.70 -9.44
N LEU A 181 -4.19 -1.68 -8.91
CA LEU A 181 -4.95 -2.63 -9.71
C LEU A 181 -6.05 -1.91 -10.52
N VAL A 182 -6.81 -1.03 -9.88
CA VAL A 182 -7.84 -0.22 -10.55
C VAL A 182 -7.21 0.67 -11.63
N SER A 183 -6.13 1.37 -11.30
CA SER A 183 -5.39 2.23 -12.24
C SER A 183 -4.90 1.43 -13.45
N SER A 184 -4.30 0.26 -13.22
CA SER A 184 -3.76 -0.61 -14.29
C SER A 184 -4.87 -1.19 -15.18
N ALA A 185 -6.06 -1.45 -14.61
CA ALA A 185 -7.23 -1.89 -15.37
C ALA A 185 -7.87 -0.76 -16.19
N CYS A 186 -7.80 0.49 -15.71
CA CYS A 186 -8.29 1.67 -16.42
C CYS A 186 -7.34 2.12 -17.55
N GLU A 187 -6.03 1.83 -17.42
CA GLU A 187 -5.00 2.19 -18.42
C GLU A 187 -5.03 1.31 -19.68
N ARG A 188 -5.64 0.11 -19.62
CA ARG A 188 -5.90 -0.79 -20.77
C ARG A 188 -7.23 -0.46 -21.46
#